data_AF-A0A915AYH2-F1
#
_entry.id   AF-A0A915AYH2-F1
#
_cell.length_a   1.000
_cell.length_b   1.000
_cell.length_c   1.000
_cell.angle_alpha   90.00
_cell.angle_beta   90.00
_cell.angle_gamma   90.00
#
_symmetry.space_group_name_H-M   'P 1'
#
loop_
_entity.id
_entity.type
_entity.pdbx_description
1 polymer ?
#
loop_
_entity_poly.entity_id
_entity_poly.type
_entity_poly.pdbx_seq_one_letter_code
_entity_poly.pdbx_strand_id
1 'polypeptide(L)'
;MGHCASRDQKDQKKLNRRIDEQIRKDQSMSLRIIKLLLLGAGESGKSTILKQMRILHKDGFSQQDLEMIRPVVYSNCIHSMLAILRAMFHLQIEYGDPDRVRDSQLVFATVHANKEELTEELSAAMQRLWMDGGVRECYRRSNEYQIDDSAKYFLDNLSRLSAPNYLPTEQDLLRTRVKTTGITEVLFELKGLTFR
;
A
#
# COMPACT_ATOMS: atom_id res chain seq x y z
N MET A 1 13.85 -56.73 24.20
CA MET A 1 13.40 -55.32 24.15
C MET A 1 14.05 -54.53 22.99
N GLY A 2 14.10 -55.06 21.75
CA GLY A 2 14.86 -54.43 20.64
C GLY A 2 14.02 -53.95 19.44
N HIS A 3 12.69 -54.10 19.48
CA HIS A 3 11.85 -53.94 18.28
C HIS A 3 11.34 -52.51 18.04
N CYS A 4 11.31 -51.62 19.04
CA CYS A 4 10.93 -50.21 18.86
C CYS A 4 12.03 -49.40 18.16
N ALA A 5 13.28 -49.46 18.64
CA ALA A 5 14.38 -48.68 18.08
C ALA A 5 14.68 -48.96 16.58
N SER A 6 14.42 -50.19 16.11
CA SER A 6 14.59 -50.58 14.70
C SER A 6 13.52 -50.02 13.77
N ARG A 7 12.27 -49.90 14.25
CA ARG A 7 11.19 -49.24 13.50
C ARG A 7 11.46 -47.75 13.39
N ASP A 8 11.86 -47.11 14.49
CA ASP A 8 12.22 -45.69 14.51
C ASP A 8 13.39 -45.38 13.56
N GLN A 9 14.43 -46.23 13.50
CA GLN A 9 15.51 -46.05 12.52
C GLN A 9 15.06 -46.23 11.05
N LYS A 10 14.15 -47.17 10.78
CA LYS A 10 13.61 -47.37 9.42
C LYS A 10 12.74 -46.19 8.99
N ASP A 11 11.95 -45.65 9.90
CA ASP A 11 11.09 -44.50 9.63
C ASP A 11 11.90 -43.19 9.51
N GLN A 12 12.96 -43.02 10.32
CA GLN A 12 13.95 -41.96 10.14
C GLN A 12 14.67 -42.03 8.79
N LYS A 13 15.10 -43.22 8.35
CA LYS A 13 15.72 -43.40 7.02
C LYS A 13 14.76 -43.05 5.88
N LYS A 14 13.48 -43.42 6.00
CA LYS A 14 12.45 -43.04 5.01
C LYS A 14 12.22 -41.53 5.01
N LEU A 15 12.19 -40.88 6.17
CA LEU A 15 12.03 -39.44 6.29
C LEU A 15 13.22 -38.71 5.68
N ASN A 16 14.45 -39.08 6.02
CA ASN A 16 15.66 -38.51 5.43
C ASN A 16 15.66 -38.62 3.91
N ARG A 17 15.31 -39.81 3.38
CA ARG A 17 15.24 -40.00 1.93
C ARG A 17 14.21 -39.07 1.27
N ARG A 18 13.04 -38.87 1.89
CA ARG A 18 12.02 -37.93 1.38
C ARG A 18 12.51 -36.49 1.44
N ILE A 19 13.21 -36.10 2.51
CA ILE A 19 13.81 -34.76 2.64
C ILE A 19 14.86 -34.56 1.54
N ASP A 20 15.76 -35.52 1.32
CA ASP A 20 16.78 -35.45 0.27
C ASP A 20 16.18 -35.36 -1.14
N GLU A 21 15.12 -36.13 -1.40
CA GLU A 21 14.37 -36.07 -2.66
C GLU A 21 13.71 -34.70 -2.85
N GLN A 22 13.13 -34.11 -1.79
CA GLN A 22 12.55 -32.76 -1.82
C GLN A 22 13.61 -31.70 -2.06
N ILE A 23 14.75 -31.76 -1.35
CA ILE A 23 15.87 -30.81 -1.52
C ILE A 23 16.38 -30.82 -2.97
N ARG A 24 16.57 -32.00 -3.57
CA ARG A 24 17.02 -32.11 -4.97
C ARG A 24 16.00 -31.51 -5.93
N LYS A 25 14.70 -31.74 -5.69
CA LYS A 25 13.63 -31.16 -6.49
C LYS A 25 13.60 -29.64 -6.37
N ASP A 26 13.72 -29.10 -5.16
CA ASP A 26 13.73 -27.67 -4.88
C ASP A 26 14.97 -26.99 -5.48
N GLN A 27 16.14 -27.64 -5.44
CA GLN A 27 17.35 -27.16 -6.12
C GLN A 27 17.15 -27.09 -7.64
N SER A 28 16.61 -28.14 -8.24
CA SER A 28 16.34 -28.15 -9.69
C SER A 28 15.35 -27.07 -10.11
N MET A 29 14.29 -26.84 -9.31
CA MET A 29 13.34 -25.76 -9.53
C MET A 29 13.98 -24.39 -9.34
N SER A 30 14.79 -24.20 -8.29
CA SER A 30 15.48 -22.95 -7.99
C SER A 30 16.45 -22.52 -9.11
N LEU A 31 17.12 -23.47 -9.77
CA LEU A 31 17.98 -23.19 -10.93
C LEU A 31 17.21 -22.67 -12.15
N ARG A 32 15.90 -22.92 -12.23
CA ARG A 32 15.04 -22.41 -13.32
C ARG A 32 14.41 -21.06 -13.00
N ILE A 33 14.55 -20.57 -11.76
CA ILE A 33 14.01 -19.27 -11.32
C ILE A 33 15.01 -18.17 -11.65
N ILE A 34 14.57 -17.19 -12.42
CA ILE A 34 15.34 -15.97 -12.70
C ILE A 34 15.06 -14.98 -11.57
N LYS A 35 16.12 -14.58 -10.84
CA LYS A 35 16.02 -13.63 -9.72
C LYS A 35 16.21 -12.20 -10.22
N LEU A 36 15.22 -11.34 -10.01
CA LEU A 36 15.25 -9.92 -10.36
C LEU A 36 15.25 -9.08 -9.08
N LEU A 37 16.20 -8.15 -8.98
CA LEU A 37 16.29 -7.22 -7.86
C LEU A 37 15.97 -5.80 -8.34
N LEU A 38 14.89 -5.22 -7.81
CA LEU A 38 14.53 -3.82 -8.08
C LEU A 38 15.18 -2.93 -7.02
N LEU A 39 16.12 -2.09 -7.44
CA LEU A 39 16.80 -1.10 -6.61
C LEU A 39 16.45 0.33 -7.06
N GLY A 40 16.46 1.27 -6.12
CA GLY A 40 16.15 2.66 -6.39
C GLY A 40 15.81 3.44 -5.12
N ALA A 41 15.89 4.77 -5.19
CA ALA A 41 15.56 5.68 -4.09
C ALA A 41 14.15 5.45 -3.53
N GLY A 42 13.84 6.03 -2.36
CA GLY A 42 12.46 6.09 -1.87
C GLY A 42 11.52 6.61 -2.96
N GLU A 43 10.31 6.04 -3.03
CA GLU A 43 9.24 6.54 -3.92
C GLU A 43 9.50 6.44 -5.44
N SER A 44 10.62 5.85 -5.87
CA SER A 44 10.93 5.57 -7.29
C SER A 44 9.99 4.59 -8.03
N GLY A 45 8.87 4.17 -7.42
CA GLY A 45 7.87 3.31 -8.07
C GLY A 45 8.16 1.80 -8.06
N LYS A 46 9.19 1.33 -7.34
CA LYS A 46 9.53 -0.11 -7.25
C LYS A 46 8.34 -0.99 -6.84
N SER A 47 7.67 -0.62 -5.76
CA SER A 47 6.49 -1.36 -5.27
C SER A 47 5.33 -1.30 -6.26
N THR A 48 5.22 -0.21 -7.04
CA THR A 48 4.23 -0.07 -8.12
C THR A 48 4.52 -1.04 -9.26
N ILE A 49 5.79 -1.22 -9.65
CA ILE A 49 6.19 -2.21 -10.65
C ILE A 49 5.86 -3.62 -10.18
N LEU A 50 6.14 -3.96 -8.92
CA LEU A 50 5.79 -5.29 -8.36
C LEU A 50 4.27 -5.52 -8.33
N LYS A 51 3.48 -4.51 -7.95
CA LYS A 51 2.01 -4.57 -8.01
C LYS A 51 1.52 -4.79 -9.45
N GLN A 52 2.11 -4.11 -10.44
CA GLN A 52 1.79 -4.29 -11.85
C GLN A 52 2.14 -5.70 -12.36
N MET A 53 3.30 -6.25 -11.97
CA MET A 53 3.66 -7.63 -12.30
C MET A 53 2.64 -8.62 -11.73
N ARG A 54 2.12 -8.36 -10.53
CA ARG A 54 1.04 -9.18 -9.96
C ARG A 54 -0.25 -9.09 -10.78
N ILE A 55 -0.67 -7.88 -11.16
CA ILE A 55 -1.87 -7.66 -11.99
C ILE A 55 -1.75 -8.38 -13.34
N LEU A 56 -0.61 -8.21 -14.02
CA LEU A 56 -0.43 -8.71 -15.39
C LEU A 56 -0.09 -10.21 -15.47
N HIS A 57 0.57 -10.76 -14.45
CA HIS A 57 1.21 -12.08 -14.53
C HIS A 57 0.95 -13.00 -13.33
N LYS A 58 0.16 -12.60 -12.33
CA LYS A 58 -0.11 -13.42 -11.12
C LYS A 58 -1.50 -13.16 -10.53
N ASP A 59 -2.53 -13.75 -11.14
CA ASP A 59 -3.93 -13.81 -10.68
C ASP A 59 -4.60 -12.49 -10.23
N GLY A 60 -3.90 -11.34 -10.34
CA GLY A 60 -4.35 -10.06 -9.84
C GLY A 60 -4.48 -9.98 -8.31
N PHE A 61 -5.38 -9.10 -7.88
CA PHE A 61 -5.77 -8.92 -6.49
C PHE A 61 -7.20 -9.41 -6.30
N SER A 62 -7.41 -10.25 -5.30
CA SER A 62 -8.75 -10.72 -4.95
C SER A 62 -9.59 -9.60 -4.33
N GLN A 63 -10.91 -9.77 -4.28
CA GLN A 63 -11.77 -8.82 -3.56
C GLN A 63 -11.36 -8.67 -2.09
N GLN A 64 -10.93 -9.76 -1.44
CA GLN A 64 -10.43 -9.73 -0.06
C GLN A 64 -9.14 -8.90 0.05
N ASP A 65 -8.23 -8.98 -0.92
CA ASP A 65 -7.04 -8.12 -0.97
C ASP A 65 -7.43 -6.63 -1.07
N LEU A 66 -8.45 -6.32 -1.89
CA LEU A 66 -8.95 -4.96 -2.07
C LEU A 66 -9.69 -4.45 -0.82
N GLU A 67 -10.41 -5.32 -0.10
CA GLU A 67 -11.02 -4.94 1.18
C GLU A 67 -9.96 -4.63 2.23
N MET A 68 -8.86 -5.38 2.27
CA MET A 68 -7.73 -5.12 3.17
C MET A 68 -6.97 -3.83 2.85
N ILE A 69 -6.97 -3.36 1.59
CA ILE A 69 -6.31 -2.10 1.22
C ILE A 69 -7.16 -0.86 1.54
N ARG A 70 -8.48 -1.02 1.69
CA ARG A 70 -9.42 0.09 1.91
C ARG A 70 -9.02 1.01 3.07
N PRO A 71 -8.67 0.51 4.28
CA PRO A 71 -8.23 1.39 5.37
C PRO A 71 -6.94 2.16 5.03
N VAL A 72 -6.04 1.56 4.24
CA VAL A 72 -4.81 2.23 3.82
C VAL A 72 -5.10 3.37 2.85
N VAL A 73 -6.05 3.18 1.92
CA VAL A 73 -6.52 4.26 1.04
C VAL A 73 -7.05 5.42 1.86
N TYR A 74 -7.86 5.16 2.89
CA TYR A 74 -8.40 6.19 3.79
C TYR A 74 -7.29 6.93 4.53
N SER A 75 -6.33 6.18 5.07
CA SER A 75 -5.13 6.73 5.68
C SER A 75 -4.39 7.65 4.70
N ASN A 76 -4.15 7.23 3.45
CA ASN A 76 -3.48 8.08 2.46
C ASN A 76 -4.27 9.34 2.14
N CYS A 77 -5.60 9.29 2.07
CA CYS A 77 -6.44 10.48 1.87
C CYS A 77 -6.25 11.49 3.01
N ILE A 78 -6.40 11.02 4.25
CA ILE A 78 -6.34 11.86 5.46
C ILE A 78 -4.94 12.46 5.60
N HIS A 79 -3.90 11.65 5.45
CA HIS A 79 -2.51 12.11 5.54
C HIS A 79 -2.12 13.07 4.40
N SER A 80 -2.67 12.89 3.19
CA SER A 80 -2.46 13.82 2.09
C SER A 80 -3.01 15.20 2.43
N MET A 81 -4.23 15.28 2.98
CA MET A 81 -4.80 16.55 3.45
C MET A 81 -4.00 17.12 4.62
N LEU A 82 -3.67 16.29 5.62
CA LEU A 82 -2.89 16.70 6.79
C LEU A 82 -1.54 17.32 6.41
N ALA A 83 -0.85 16.74 5.43
CA ALA A 83 0.43 17.26 4.94
C ALA A 83 0.27 18.67 4.37
N ILE A 84 -0.78 18.93 3.59
CA ILE A 84 -1.09 20.25 3.04
C ILE A 84 -1.41 21.23 4.18
N LEU A 85 -2.29 20.85 5.12
CA LEU A 85 -2.67 21.72 6.24
C LEU A 85 -1.48 22.11 7.13
N ARG A 86 -0.55 21.19 7.37
CA ARG A 86 0.71 21.49 8.08
C ARG A 86 1.60 22.43 7.28
N ALA A 87 1.70 22.22 5.96
CA ALA A 87 2.47 23.09 5.09
C ALA A 87 1.89 24.50 5.02
N MET A 88 0.55 24.67 5.03
CA MET A 88 -0.09 25.99 5.09
C MET A 88 0.37 26.79 6.30
N PHE A 89 0.48 26.15 7.48
CA PHE A 89 1.01 26.79 8.68
C PHE A 89 2.47 27.22 8.49
N HIS A 90 3.33 26.35 7.95
CA HIS A 90 4.75 26.70 7.76
C HIS A 90 4.99 27.77 6.68
N LEU A 91 4.19 27.74 5.60
CA LEU A 91 4.27 28.69 4.50
C LEU A 91 3.45 29.97 4.74
N GLN A 92 2.77 30.06 5.89
CA GLN A 92 1.92 31.19 6.29
C GLN A 92 0.84 31.50 5.24
N ILE A 93 0.21 30.46 4.70
CA ILE A 93 -0.89 30.57 3.73
C ILE A 93 -2.21 30.53 4.50
N GLU A 94 -3.00 31.60 4.38
CA GLU A 94 -4.33 31.68 4.96
C GLU A 94 -5.35 30.89 4.11
N TYR A 95 -6.44 30.46 4.75
CA TYR A 95 -7.58 29.88 4.04
C TYR A 95 -8.27 30.95 3.17
N GLY A 96 -8.81 30.55 2.03
CA GLY A 96 -9.67 31.42 1.23
C GLY A 96 -11.00 31.72 1.93
N ASP A 97 -11.53 30.75 2.67
CA ASP A 97 -12.70 30.89 3.53
C ASP A 97 -12.33 30.63 5.01
N PRO A 98 -12.48 31.61 5.92
CA PRO A 98 -12.19 31.45 7.34
C PRO A 98 -12.96 30.30 8.02
N ASP A 99 -14.12 29.89 7.50
CA ASP A 99 -14.88 28.77 8.07
C ASP A 99 -14.15 27.43 7.90
N ARG A 100 -13.18 27.34 6.98
CA ARG A 100 -12.33 26.15 6.79
C ARG A 100 -11.44 25.83 7.99
N VAL A 101 -11.24 26.77 8.92
CA VAL A 101 -10.54 26.51 10.18
C VAL A 101 -11.19 25.33 10.92
N ARG A 102 -12.53 25.28 10.99
CA ARG A 102 -13.26 24.17 11.65
C ARG A 102 -13.02 22.84 10.94
N ASP A 103 -13.06 22.84 9.62
CA ASP A 103 -12.80 21.65 8.81
C ASP A 103 -11.37 21.13 9.03
N SER A 104 -10.39 22.03 9.13
CA SER A 104 -8.99 21.67 9.41
C SER A 104 -8.83 21.04 10.79
N GLN A 105 -9.51 21.58 11.81
CA GLN A 105 -9.49 21.06 13.18
C GLN A 105 -10.04 19.64 13.25
N LEU A 106 -11.09 19.33 12.48
CA LEU A 106 -11.64 17.98 12.38
C LEU A 106 -10.60 16.99 11.83
N VAL A 107 -9.88 17.35 10.76
CA VAL A 107 -8.81 16.51 10.19
C VAL A 107 -7.71 16.25 11.23
N PHE A 108 -7.25 17.28 11.94
CA PHE A 108 -6.23 17.13 12.99
C PHE A 108 -6.72 16.24 14.15
N ALA A 109 -7.97 16.41 14.59
CA ALA A 109 -8.56 15.62 15.66
C ALA A 109 -8.68 14.13 15.30
N THR A 110 -9.09 13.81 14.07
CA THR A 110 -9.20 12.43 13.57
C THR A 110 -7.86 11.69 13.65
N VAL A 111 -6.79 12.33 13.18
CA VAL A 111 -5.43 11.74 13.19
C VAL A 111 -4.93 11.59 14.63
N HIS A 112 -5.16 12.59 15.48
CA HIS A 112 -4.77 12.51 16.89
C HIS A 112 -5.50 11.39 17.65
N ALA A 113 -6.78 11.17 17.33
CA ALA A 113 -7.57 10.08 17.90
C ALA A 113 -7.21 8.69 17.33
N ASN A 114 -6.31 8.62 16.33
CA ASN A 114 -5.94 7.39 15.63
C ASN A 114 -7.16 6.67 15.00
N LYS A 115 -8.19 7.43 14.64
CA LYS A 115 -9.42 6.95 14.02
C LYS A 115 -9.40 7.27 12.53
N GLU A 116 -8.49 6.66 11.78
CA GLU A 116 -8.29 6.91 10.35
C GLU A 116 -9.40 6.32 9.46
N GLU A 117 -10.64 6.46 9.89
CA GLU A 117 -11.84 6.13 9.14
C GLU A 117 -12.33 7.37 8.39
N LEU A 118 -12.65 7.20 7.11
CA LEU A 118 -13.17 8.28 6.28
C LEU A 118 -14.69 8.40 6.49
N THR A 119 -15.10 8.98 7.62
CA THR A 119 -16.51 9.25 7.91
C THR A 119 -17.10 10.25 6.91
N GLU A 120 -18.43 10.26 6.77
CA GLU A 120 -19.12 11.20 5.88
C GLU A 120 -18.82 12.66 6.24
N GLU A 121 -18.83 12.99 7.53
CA GLU A 121 -18.49 14.31 8.05
C GLU A 121 -17.05 14.72 7.70
N LEU A 122 -16.09 13.82 7.95
CA LEU A 122 -14.68 14.07 7.65
C LEU A 122 -14.45 14.20 6.14
N SER A 123 -15.07 13.35 5.32
CA SER A 123 -14.96 13.43 3.87
C SER A 123 -15.52 14.76 3.35
N ALA A 124 -16.67 15.20 3.86
CA ALA A 124 -17.27 16.48 3.47
C ALA A 124 -16.37 17.66 3.86
N ALA A 125 -15.77 17.62 5.05
CA ALA A 125 -14.79 18.62 5.50
C ALA A 125 -13.55 18.65 4.60
N MET A 126 -12.97 17.49 4.29
CA MET A 126 -11.82 17.37 3.38
C MET A 126 -12.15 17.85 1.96
N GLN A 127 -13.38 17.61 1.46
CA GLN A 127 -13.82 18.12 0.16
C GLN A 127 -13.92 19.64 0.15
N ARG A 128 -14.50 20.25 1.20
CA ARG A 128 -14.54 21.72 1.35
C ARG A 128 -13.14 22.32 1.44
N LEU A 129 -12.26 21.71 2.22
CA LEU A 129 -10.86 22.09 2.28
C LEU A 129 -10.19 21.99 0.91
N TRP A 130 -10.40 20.90 0.17
CA TRP A 130 -9.78 20.74 -1.14
C TRP A 130 -10.25 21.74 -2.18
N MET A 131 -11.45 22.30 -2.02
CA MET A 131 -11.97 23.37 -2.87
C MET A 131 -11.53 24.77 -2.43
N ASP A 132 -10.92 24.91 -1.25
CA ASP A 132 -10.44 26.19 -0.73
C ASP A 132 -9.25 26.72 -1.54
N GLY A 133 -9.25 28.02 -1.82
CA GLY A 133 -8.21 28.68 -2.60
C GLY A 133 -6.83 28.62 -1.93
N GLY A 134 -6.77 28.79 -0.61
CA GLY A 134 -5.53 28.72 0.16
C GLY A 134 -4.94 27.31 0.19
N VAL A 135 -5.79 26.30 0.37
CA VAL A 135 -5.39 24.88 0.31
C VAL A 135 -4.86 24.51 -1.08
N ARG A 136 -5.53 24.96 -2.15
CA ARG A 136 -5.09 24.73 -3.53
C ARG A 136 -3.76 25.42 -3.85
N GLU A 137 -3.57 26.65 -3.39
CA GLU A 137 -2.30 27.37 -3.55
C GLU A 137 -1.16 26.69 -2.79
N CYS A 138 -1.42 26.22 -1.56
CA CYS A 138 -0.43 25.45 -0.81
C CYS A 138 -0.03 24.17 -1.55
N TYR A 139 -1.00 23.43 -2.10
CA TYR A 139 -0.71 22.24 -2.90
C TYR A 139 0.09 22.55 -4.18
N ARG A 140 -0.11 23.71 -4.81
CA ARG A 140 0.68 24.15 -5.97
C ARG A 140 2.16 24.33 -5.62
N ARG A 141 2.45 24.65 -4.36
CA ARG A 141 3.79 24.79 -3.76
C ARG A 141 4.26 23.49 -3.10
N SER A 142 3.69 22.34 -3.48
CA SER A 142 4.03 21.02 -2.91
C SER A 142 5.50 20.64 -3.04
N ASN A 143 6.25 21.24 -3.97
CA ASN A 143 7.69 21.06 -4.09
C ASN A 143 8.51 21.67 -2.93
N GLU A 144 7.89 22.49 -2.07
CA GLU A 144 8.53 23.12 -0.90
C GLU A 144 8.44 22.26 0.37
N TYR A 145 7.68 21.15 0.34
CA TYR A 145 7.50 20.26 1.48
C TYR A 145 7.32 18.80 1.03
N GLN A 146 7.28 17.88 2.01
CA GLN A 146 7.12 16.46 1.72
C GLN A 146 5.64 16.10 1.64
N ILE A 147 5.21 15.62 0.47
CA ILE A 147 3.86 15.11 0.22
C ILE A 147 3.93 13.99 -0.82
N ASP A 148 3.06 13.00 -0.69
CA ASP A 148 2.99 11.89 -1.64
C ASP A 148 2.49 12.37 -3.01
N ASP A 149 3.14 11.90 -4.10
CA ASP A 149 2.75 12.22 -5.49
C ASP A 149 1.29 11.86 -5.81
N SER A 150 0.75 10.85 -5.11
CA SER A 150 -0.63 10.39 -5.24
C SER A 150 -1.66 11.27 -4.53
N ALA A 151 -1.23 12.30 -3.76
CA ALA A 151 -2.13 13.13 -2.96
C ALA A 151 -3.29 13.70 -3.79
N LYS A 152 -3.00 14.32 -4.95
CA LYS A 152 -4.03 14.86 -5.84
C LYS A 152 -5.03 13.81 -6.30
N TYR A 153 -4.56 12.60 -6.63
CA TYR A 153 -5.44 11.52 -7.05
C TYR A 153 -6.47 11.19 -5.97
N PHE A 154 -6.03 11.05 -4.71
CA PHE A 154 -6.93 10.77 -3.61
C PHE A 154 -7.88 11.93 -3.30
N LEU A 155 -7.35 13.16 -3.24
CA LEU A 155 -8.14 14.34 -2.91
C LEU A 155 -9.19 14.69 -3.97
N ASP A 156 -8.87 14.53 -5.26
CA ASP A 156 -9.85 14.73 -6.35
C ASP A 156 -10.96 13.66 -6.37
N ASN A 157 -10.70 12.48 -5.79
CA ASN A 157 -11.64 11.36 -5.79
C ASN A 157 -12.34 11.14 -4.44
N LEU A 158 -12.23 12.09 -3.49
CA LEU A 158 -12.77 11.92 -2.12
C LEU A 158 -14.22 11.45 -2.08
N SER A 159 -15.09 11.98 -2.96
CA SER A 159 -16.50 11.61 -3.04
C SER A 159 -16.73 10.13 -3.39
N ARG A 160 -15.91 9.57 -4.29
CA ARG A 160 -15.95 8.14 -4.65
C ARG A 160 -15.38 7.28 -3.53
N LEU A 161 -14.29 7.74 -2.92
CA LEU A 161 -13.56 6.98 -1.89
C LEU A 161 -14.34 6.91 -0.57
N SER A 162 -15.14 7.92 -0.24
CA SER A 162 -15.97 7.93 0.97
C SER A 162 -17.36 7.30 0.81
N ALA A 163 -17.70 6.79 -0.37
CA ALA A 163 -18.99 6.13 -0.59
C ALA A 163 -19.15 4.92 0.36
N PRO A 164 -20.35 4.67 0.92
CA PRO A 164 -20.57 3.59 1.89
C PRO A 164 -20.13 2.20 1.39
N ASN A 165 -20.42 1.92 0.12
CA ASN A 165 -20.10 0.69 -0.60
C ASN A 165 -18.79 0.77 -1.40
N TYR A 166 -17.90 1.69 -1.06
CA TYR A 166 -16.61 1.83 -1.74
C TYR A 166 -15.78 0.55 -1.62
N LEU A 167 -15.40 0.01 -2.78
CA LEU A 167 -14.38 -1.02 -2.93
C LEU A 167 -13.21 -0.42 -3.73
N PRO A 168 -11.96 -0.53 -3.23
CA PRO A 168 -10.80 -0.03 -3.96
C PRO A 168 -10.66 -0.65 -5.34
N THR A 169 -10.32 0.20 -6.31
CA THR A 169 -9.95 -0.23 -7.66
C THR A 169 -8.48 -0.62 -7.72
N GLU A 170 -8.07 -1.29 -8.79
CA GLU A 170 -6.64 -1.53 -9.06
C GLU A 170 -5.85 -0.21 -9.12
N GLN A 171 -6.46 0.85 -9.66
CA GLN A 171 -5.84 2.17 -9.70
C GLN A 171 -5.63 2.74 -8.29
N ASP A 172 -6.61 2.59 -7.39
CA ASP A 172 -6.46 2.99 -5.98
C ASP A 172 -5.32 2.21 -5.35
N LEU A 173 -5.28 0.89 -5.55
CA LEU A 173 -4.22 0.02 -5.03
C LEU A 173 -2.83 0.41 -5.54
N LEU A 174 -2.69 0.74 -6.81
CA LEU A 174 -1.43 1.17 -7.42
C LEU A 174 -0.94 2.51 -6.88
N ARG A 175 -1.87 3.44 -6.60
CA ARG A 175 -1.60 4.77 -6.04
C ARG A 175 -1.41 4.75 -4.52
N THR A 176 -1.92 3.72 -3.84
CA THR A 176 -1.80 3.58 -2.38
C THR A 176 -0.35 3.40 -1.98
N ARG A 177 0.10 4.29 -1.09
CA ARG A 177 1.43 4.22 -0.49
C ARG A 177 1.38 3.36 0.75
N VAL A 178 1.92 2.15 0.63
CA VAL A 178 2.21 1.27 1.76
C VAL A 178 3.69 1.38 2.04
N LYS A 179 4.06 1.79 3.27
CA LYS A 179 5.47 1.76 3.69
C LYS A 179 5.97 0.32 3.52
N THR A 180 6.95 0.13 2.63
CA THR A 180 7.53 -1.18 2.39
C THR A 180 8.38 -1.54 3.59
N THR A 181 7.91 -2.48 4.41
CA THR A 181 8.65 -3.03 5.54
C THR A 181 9.30 -4.33 5.10
N GLY A 182 10.63 -4.41 5.22
CA GLY A 182 11.38 -5.60 4.82
C GLY A 182 11.42 -5.83 3.30
N ILE A 183 11.56 -7.10 2.92
CA ILE A 183 11.70 -7.55 1.52
C ILE A 183 10.35 -8.10 1.05
N THR A 184 9.84 -7.58 -0.07
CA THR A 184 8.65 -8.11 -0.75
C THR A 184 9.08 -8.89 -1.98
N GLU A 185 8.67 -10.16 -2.08
CA GLU A 185 8.97 -11.03 -3.21
C GLU A 185 7.68 -11.35 -3.99
N VAL A 186 7.74 -11.34 -5.32
CA VAL A 186 6.62 -11.69 -6.19
C VAL A 186 7.10 -12.73 -7.20
N LEU A 187 6.61 -13.96 -7.08
CA LEU A 187 6.81 -14.97 -8.11
C LEU A 187 5.76 -14.80 -9.22
N PHE A 188 6.21 -14.77 -10.47
CA PHE A 188 5.35 -14.71 -11.65
C PHE A 188 5.96 -15.47 -12.83
N GLU A 189 5.12 -15.90 -13.77
CA GLU A 189 5.56 -16.58 -15.00
C GLU A 189 5.41 -15.66 -16.21
N LEU A 190 6.46 -15.59 -17.03
CA LEU A 190 6.45 -14.81 -18.26
C LEU A 190 7.15 -15.61 -19.37
N LYS A 191 6.40 -15.92 -20.44
CA LYS A 191 6.89 -16.66 -21.63
C LYS A 191 7.57 -18.00 -21.26
N GLY A 192 7.02 -18.73 -20.28
CA GLY A 192 7.53 -20.03 -19.84
C GLY A 192 8.76 -19.96 -18.92
N LEU A 193 9.15 -18.76 -18.47
CA LEU A 193 10.19 -18.55 -17.48
C LEU A 193 9.56 -18.11 -16.15
N THR A 194 10.05 -18.65 -15.04
CA THR A 194 9.62 -18.25 -13.69
C THR A 194 10.56 -17.17 -13.17
N PHE A 195 10.00 -16.03 -12.78
CA PHE A 195 10.71 -14.91 -12.19
C PHE A 195 10.42 -14.80 -10.69
N ARG A 196 11.41 -14.30 -9.94
CA ARG A 196 11.29 -13.99 -8.51
C ARG A 196 11.98 -12.69 -8.17
#